data_AF-A0A353A1S6-F1
#
_entry.id   AF-A0A353A1S6-F1
#
_cell.length_a   1.000
_cell.length_b   1.000
_cell.length_c   1.000
_cell.angle_alpha   90.00
_cell.angle_beta   90.00
_cell.angle_gamma   90.00
#
_symmetry.space_group_name_H-M   'P 1'
#
loop_
_entity.id
_entity.type
_entity.pdbx_description
1 polymer ?
#
loop_
_entity_poly.entity_id
_entity_poly.type
_entity_poly.pdbx_seq_one_letter_code
_entity_poly.pdbx_strand_id
1 'polypeptide(L)'
;CTDISRDGMLQGTSVGLYRHLMETYPHMHLIASGGVSGIGDIEELEHAGIPAVVFGKAIYEGRMDIHKLIARFPQDRDRSGEVPKEGAC
;
A
#
# COMPACT_ATOMS: atom_id res chain seq x y z
N CYS A 1 -3.22 -7.68 1.95
CA CYS A 1 -4.33 -8.16 1.11
C CYS A 1 -3.99 -7.90 -0.35
N THR A 2 -3.97 -8.94 -1.18
CA THR A 2 -3.81 -8.82 -2.64
C THR A 2 -5.18 -8.87 -3.29
N ASP A 3 -5.51 -7.88 -4.12
CA ASP A 3 -6.68 -8.01 -5.00
C ASP A 3 -6.26 -8.79 -6.26
N ILE A 4 -6.65 -10.07 -6.29
CA ILE A 4 -6.33 -10.99 -7.39
C ILE A 4 -6.95 -10.51 -8.72
N SER A 5 -8.09 -9.82 -8.69
CA SER A 5 -8.74 -9.33 -9.91
C SER A 5 -7.92 -8.23 -10.61
N ARG A 6 -7.03 -7.58 -9.87
CA ARG A 6 -6.19 -6.48 -10.37
C ARG A 6 -4.71 -6.82 -10.42
N ASP A 7 -4.29 -7.96 -9.89
CA ASP A 7 -2.89 -8.34 -9.85
C ASP A 7 -2.29 -8.43 -11.26
N GLY A 8 -1.17 -7.77 -11.47
CA GLY A 8 -0.53 -7.65 -12.78
C GLY A 8 -1.31 -6.86 -13.84
N MET A 9 -2.46 -6.27 -13.54
CA MET A 9 -3.28 -5.56 -14.55
C MET A 9 -2.82 -4.12 -14.82
N LEU A 10 -2.14 -3.47 -13.87
CA LEU A 10 -1.70 -2.07 -13.95
C LEU A 10 -2.87 -1.09 -14.23
N GLN A 11 -3.99 -1.31 -13.56
CA GLN A 11 -5.23 -0.53 -13.71
C GLN A 11 -5.63 0.23 -12.44
N GLY A 12 -4.70 0.37 -11.49
CA GLY A 12 -4.92 1.01 -10.21
C GLY A 12 -5.38 0.06 -9.11
N THR A 13 -5.27 0.52 -7.88
CA THR A 13 -5.46 -0.32 -6.69
C THR A 13 -6.91 -0.33 -6.21
N SER A 14 -7.30 -1.34 -5.42
CA SER A 14 -8.67 -1.47 -4.91
C SER A 14 -8.88 -0.69 -3.61
N VAL A 15 -8.73 0.63 -3.68
CA VAL A 15 -8.80 1.53 -2.51
C VAL A 15 -10.09 1.32 -1.70
N GLY A 16 -11.24 1.20 -2.37
CA GLY A 16 -12.52 0.95 -1.70
C GLY A 16 -12.55 -0.36 -0.88
N LEU A 17 -11.96 -1.43 -1.42
CA LEU A 17 -11.82 -2.71 -0.71
C LEU A 17 -10.95 -2.55 0.55
N TYR A 18 -9.81 -1.86 0.41
CA TYR A 18 -8.90 -1.70 1.53
C TYR A 18 -9.47 -0.80 2.63
N ARG A 19 -10.18 0.27 2.27
CA ARG A 19 -10.90 1.12 3.23
C ARG A 19 -11.92 0.30 4.01
N HIS A 20 -12.73 -0.49 3.31
CA HIS A 20 -13.71 -1.35 3.95
C HIS A 20 -13.06 -2.34 4.94
N LEU A 21 -11.91 -2.92 4.59
CA LEU A 21 -11.17 -3.82 5.47
C LEU A 21 -10.61 -3.09 6.71
N MET A 22 -10.06 -1.89 6.55
CA MET A 22 -9.55 -1.09 7.66
C MET A 22 -10.67 -0.65 8.60
N GLU A 23 -11.84 -0.29 8.07
CA GLU A 23 -13.04 0.03 8.85
C GLU A 23 -13.57 -1.19 9.61
N THR A 24 -13.56 -2.36 8.98
CA THR A 24 -14.04 -3.61 9.58
C THR A 24 -13.07 -4.15 10.64
N TYR A 25 -11.77 -3.97 10.42
CA TYR A 25 -10.71 -4.46 11.31
C TYR A 25 -9.71 -3.33 11.66
N PRO A 26 -10.07 -2.43 12.60
CA PRO A 26 -9.28 -1.23 12.90
C PRO A 26 -7.85 -1.50 13.39
N HIS A 27 -7.58 -2.68 13.93
CA HIS A 27 -6.28 -3.09 14.43
C HIS A 27 -5.44 -3.86 13.40
N MET A 28 -5.97 -4.08 12.19
CA MET A 28 -5.28 -4.82 11.14
C MET A 28 -4.18 -3.96 10.50
N HIS A 29 -2.98 -4.51 10.41
CA HIS A 29 -1.91 -3.90 9.62
C HIS A 29 -2.00 -4.35 8.16
N LEU A 30 -2.79 -3.65 7.36
CA LEU A 30 -3.05 -4.02 5.96
C LEU A 30 -1.91 -3.60 5.03
N ILE A 31 -1.32 -4.56 4.33
CA ILE A 31 -0.42 -4.31 3.20
C ILE A 31 -1.22 -4.47 1.91
N ALA A 32 -1.48 -3.39 1.18
CA ALA A 32 -2.15 -3.44 -0.12
C ALA A 32 -1.26 -4.09 -1.19
N SER A 33 -1.86 -4.82 -2.14
CA SER A 33 -1.15 -5.38 -3.28
C SER A 33 -2.14 -5.65 -4.43
N GLY A 34 -1.62 -5.61 -5.66
CA GLY A 34 -2.38 -5.79 -6.88
C GLY A 34 -2.79 -4.47 -7.55
N GLY A 35 -2.61 -4.39 -8.86
CA GLY A 35 -3.13 -3.28 -9.67
C GLY A 35 -2.27 -2.02 -9.75
N VAL A 36 -1.27 -1.83 -8.88
CA VAL A 36 -0.41 -0.62 -8.88
C VAL A 36 0.19 -0.37 -10.26
N SER A 37 -0.12 0.79 -10.82
CA SER A 37 0.23 1.23 -12.18
C SER A 37 1.19 2.42 -12.19
N GLY A 38 1.21 3.23 -11.12
CA GLY A 38 2.01 4.44 -11.03
C GLY A 38 2.07 5.04 -9.61
N ILE A 39 2.77 6.18 -9.48
CA ILE A 39 2.90 6.91 -8.20
C ILE A 39 1.54 7.41 -7.70
N GLY A 40 0.64 7.81 -8.59
CA GLY A 40 -0.69 8.28 -8.22
C GLY A 40 -1.49 7.25 -7.43
N ASP A 41 -1.34 5.95 -7.73
CA ASP A 41 -2.01 4.89 -6.97
C ASP A 41 -1.48 4.79 -5.53
N ILE A 42 -0.19 5.05 -5.32
CA ILE A 42 0.43 5.04 -4.00
C ILE A 42 -0.04 6.24 -3.19
N GLU A 43 -0.14 7.41 -3.83
CA GLU A 43 -0.69 8.62 -3.20
C GLU A 43 -2.16 8.45 -2.83
N GLU A 44 -2.96 7.78 -3.66
CA GLU A 44 -4.36 7.46 -3.35
C GLU A 44 -4.47 6.54 -2.12
N LEU A 45 -3.60 5.53 -2.02
CA LEU A 45 -3.53 4.65 -0.85
C LEU A 45 -3.07 5.40 0.42
N GLU A 46 -2.10 6.29 0.30
CA GLU A 46 -1.65 7.16 1.41
C GLU A 46 -2.79 8.05 1.90
N HIS A 47 -3.50 8.73 0.99
CA HIS A 47 -4.68 9.54 1.33
C HIS A 47 -5.83 8.72 1.93
N ALA A 48 -5.95 7.44 1.56
CA ALA A 48 -6.92 6.52 2.12
C ALA A 48 -6.51 5.92 3.48
N GLY A 49 -5.33 6.28 4.01
CA GLY A 49 -4.82 5.79 5.29
C GLY A 49 -4.35 4.34 5.25
N ILE A 50 -4.03 3.80 4.07
CA ILE A 50 -3.54 2.43 3.91
C ILE A 50 -2.04 2.39 4.25
N PRO A 51 -1.61 1.57 5.23
CA PRO A 51 -0.31 1.76 5.87
C PRO A 51 0.89 1.26 5.06
N ALA A 52 0.67 0.38 4.08
CA ALA A 52 1.73 -0.17 3.24
C ALA A 52 1.17 -0.70 1.91
N VAL A 53 2.04 -0.74 0.89
CA VAL A 53 1.72 -1.29 -0.44
C VAL A 53 2.91 -2.07 -1.01
N VAL A 54 2.63 -3.18 -1.68
CA VAL A 54 3.58 -3.96 -2.47
C VAL A 54 3.25 -3.78 -3.96
N PHE A 55 4.28 -3.50 -4.75
CA PHE A 55 4.20 -3.38 -6.20
C PHE A 55 5.49 -3.91 -6.84
N GLY A 56 5.39 -4.32 -8.11
CA GLY A 56 6.54 -4.82 -8.85
C GLY A 56 6.42 -4.55 -10.33
N LYS A 57 5.33 -5.01 -10.96
CA LYS A 57 5.16 -4.92 -12.42
C LYS A 57 5.28 -3.49 -12.97
N ALA A 58 4.82 -2.47 -12.24
CA ALA A 58 4.97 -1.06 -12.65
C ALA A 58 6.44 -0.60 -12.75
N ILE A 59 7.34 -1.14 -11.92
CA ILE A 59 8.79 -0.89 -12.03
C ILE A 59 9.36 -1.64 -13.23
N TYR A 60 9.01 -2.92 -13.38
CA TYR A 60 9.51 -3.75 -14.50
C TYR A 60 9.10 -3.22 -15.87
N GLU A 61 7.91 -2.62 -16.01
CA GLU A 61 7.45 -1.99 -17.25
C GLU A 61 7.91 -0.53 -17.41
N GLY A 62 8.75 0.00 -16.52
CA GLY A 62 9.27 1.36 -16.60
C GLY A 62 8.20 2.45 -16.43
N ARG A 63 7.05 2.12 -15.84
CA ARG A 63 5.96 3.08 -15.55
C ARG A 63 6.26 3.94 -14.33
N MET A 64 7.23 3.51 -13.52
CA MET A 64 7.66 4.19 -12.32
C MET A 64 9.18 4.24 -12.25
N ASP A 65 9.68 5.40 -11.84
CA ASP A 65 11.10 5.62 -11.58
C ASP A 65 11.38 5.39 -10.09
N ILE A 66 12.27 4.45 -9.79
CA ILE A 66 12.61 4.07 -8.42
C ILE A 66 13.31 5.20 -7.65
N HIS A 67 14.10 6.04 -8.32
CA HIS A 67 14.75 7.19 -7.69
C HIS A 67 13.73 8.25 -7.31
N LYS A 68 12.75 8.53 -8.18
CA LYS A 68 11.64 9.43 -7.86
C LYS A 68 10.81 8.91 -6.70
N LEU A 69 10.56 7.60 -6.66
CA LEU A 69 9.87 6.94 -5.56
C LEU A 69 10.58 7.14 -4.22
N ILE A 70 11.88 6.85 -4.15
CA ILE A 70 12.68 7.01 -2.92
C ILE A 70 12.73 8.47 -2.48
N ALA A 71 12.80 9.41 -3.43
CA ALA A 71 12.78 10.84 -3.12
C ALA A 71 11.41 11.32 -2.61
N ARG A 72 10.30 10.75 -3.13
CA ARG A 72 8.93 11.11 -2.76
C ARG A 72 8.46 10.43 -1.47
N PHE A 73 8.91 9.20 -1.22
CA PHE A 73 8.57 8.37 -0.07
C PHE A 73 9.86 7.90 0.64
N PRO A 74 10.57 8.81 1.30
CA PRO A 74 11.78 8.47 2.03
C PRO A 74 11.48 7.44 3.12
N GLN A 75 12.34 6.43 3.24
CA GLN A 75 12.20 5.41 4.28
C GLN A 75 12.65 6.00 5.63
N ASP A 76 11.72 6.20 6.55
CA ASP A 76 12.08 6.46 7.94
C ASP A 76 12.71 5.21 8.54
N ARG A 77 14.00 5.32 8.88
CA ARG A 77 14.80 4.23 9.46
C ARG A 77 14.42 3.91 10.91
N ASP A 78 13.52 4.69 11.51
CA ASP A 78 13.07 4.54 12.90
C ASP A 78 11.61 4.07 13.00
N ARG A 79 11.31 2.91 12.40
CA ARG A 79 10.15 2.10 12.80
C ARG A 79 10.63 0.98 13.72
N SER A 80 11.23 1.36 14.85
CA SER A 80 11.40 0.47 15.99
C SER A 80 10.03 0.25 16.65
N GLY A 81 9.21 -0.62 16.06
CA GLY A 81 8.08 -1.30 16.69
C GLY A 81 7.12 -0.49 17.55
N GLU A 82 6.03 -0.03 16.95
CA GLU A 82 4.75 0.05 17.68
C GLU A 82 3.73 -0.81 16.94
N VAL A 83 3.88 -2.13 17.13
CA VAL A 83 2.71 -3.01 17.09
C VAL A 83 1.87 -2.58 18.29
N PRO A 84 0.59 -2.21 18.12
CA PRO A 84 -0.29 -1.98 19.26
C PRO A 84 -0.20 -3.22 20.15
N LYS A 85 0.33 -3.05 21.37
CA LYS A 85 0.34 -4.13 22.34
C LYS A 85 -1.09 -4.58 22.54
N GLU A 86 -1.32 -5.88 22.40
CA GLU A 86 -2.53 -6.55 22.83
C GLU A 86 -2.97 -5.96 24.19
N GLY A 87 -4.09 -5.25 24.19
CA GLY A 87 -4.93 -5.09 25.38
C GLY A 87 -6.00 -6.17 25.26
N ALA A 88 -5.93 -7.26 26.01
CA ALA A 88 -6.34 -7.30 27.42
C ALA A 88 -7.80 -6.84 27.61
N CYS A 89 -8.74 -7.59 27.03
CA CYS A 89 -9.79 -8.34 27.74
C CYS A 89 -10.48 -9.31 26.79
#